data_AF-A0AAW8TCA4-F1
#
_entry.id   AF-A0AAW8TCA4-F1
#
_cell.length_a   1.000
_cell.length_b   1.000
_cell.length_c   1.000
_cell.angle_alpha   90.00
_cell.angle_beta   90.00
_cell.angle_gamma   90.00
#
_symmetry.space_group_name_H-M   'P 1'
#
loop_
_entity.id
_entity.type
_entity.pdbx_description
1 polymer ?
#
loop_
_entity_poly.entity_id
_entity_poly.type
_entity_poly.pdbx_seq_one_letter_code
_entity_poly.pdbx_strand_id
1 'polypeptide(L)'
;MKRKILGLCFLSVLCLNFSTIALAEENQIESSQQITQSSSTTDSTASVPQIESQTTGNSDYEQTTDSVETEAEEVTVPQSQMETAEGTMSLPKGRSDLYPSIQLFASLPSVSATNTNTPSKSFIDISSHNGNISVANFQKMKGYGVTGVVVKLTEATSYTNPYAQSQINNAMAAGMKVSAYHYSWFTSDAQAEAEANYFAAAAKKFGLSSGTVMVNDIEEPQILGKGNHTNNSRAFENRLKNLGYGNVRHYIGLNWLDTGRINASTIGYKNIWVAAYPYNLSTTNFYTQYGAWQWSSQLSFPGISGNFDINADYTSTFSNPTPTPPANSVQMYRVYNPNSGEHFYTQNVAEKNNLVSKGWRYEGIGWNGPTSGNPVYRLYNPNAGDHHYTLHAYEKDNLIKKGWRYEGISWYSGGPNALHRLYNPNAKAGAHHYTLNTNEKNNLVKHGWKYEGLAWYAK
;
A
#
# COMPACT_ATOMS: atom_id res chain seq x y z
N MET A 1 33.60 -26.79 -36.98
CA MET A 1 32.21 -26.52 -37.44
C MET A 1 31.29 -27.57 -36.80
N LYS A 2 30.22 -27.19 -36.08
CA LYS A 2 29.22 -28.07 -35.40
C LYS A 2 29.78 -29.00 -34.30
N ARG A 3 29.06 -29.41 -33.25
CA ARG A 3 27.98 -28.80 -32.41
C ARG A 3 27.98 -29.68 -31.13
N LYS A 4 28.12 -29.14 -29.92
CA LYS A 4 27.88 -29.91 -28.68
C LYS A 4 26.46 -29.64 -28.19
N ILE A 5 25.70 -30.70 -27.93
CA ILE A 5 24.32 -30.64 -27.44
C ILE A 5 24.34 -30.46 -25.92
N LEU A 6 23.53 -29.53 -25.43
CA LEU A 6 23.38 -29.23 -24.00
C LEU A 6 22.24 -30.06 -23.43
N GLY A 7 22.53 -30.93 -22.45
CA GLY A 7 21.50 -31.67 -21.72
C GLY A 7 20.98 -30.84 -20.55
N LEU A 8 19.73 -30.40 -20.60
CA LEU A 8 19.02 -29.83 -19.44
C LEU A 8 18.43 -30.97 -18.60
N CYS A 9 18.92 -31.16 -17.39
CA CYS A 9 18.23 -31.96 -16.38
C CYS A 9 17.19 -31.07 -15.66
N PHE A 10 15.91 -31.29 -15.93
CA PHE A 10 14.82 -30.80 -15.07
C PHE A 10 14.82 -31.59 -13.76
N LEU A 11 14.89 -30.90 -12.61
CA LEU A 11 14.69 -31.50 -11.30
C LEU A 11 13.35 -31.02 -10.73
N SER A 12 12.31 -31.83 -10.88
CA SER A 12 10.98 -31.58 -10.32
C SER A 12 10.98 -31.91 -8.81
N VAL A 13 10.89 -30.89 -7.96
CA VAL A 13 10.70 -31.07 -6.51
C VAL A 13 9.23 -31.30 -6.22
N LEU A 14 8.90 -32.53 -5.79
CA LEU A 14 7.55 -32.94 -5.42
C LEU A 14 7.29 -32.60 -3.94
N CYS A 15 6.54 -31.53 -3.67
CA CYS A 15 6.13 -31.18 -2.31
C CYS A 15 4.89 -32.00 -1.90
N LEU A 16 5.08 -33.00 -1.05
CA LEU A 16 3.99 -33.74 -0.40
C LEU A 16 3.49 -32.95 0.82
N ASN A 17 2.26 -32.41 0.73
CA ASN A 17 1.54 -31.86 1.88
C ASN A 17 0.87 -33.00 2.64
N PHE A 18 1.26 -33.23 3.90
CA PHE A 18 0.50 -34.05 4.83
C PHE A 18 -0.51 -33.19 5.58
N SER A 19 -1.80 -33.36 5.29
CA SER A 19 -2.89 -32.79 6.09
C SER A 19 -3.17 -33.69 7.29
N THR A 20 -2.87 -33.22 8.50
CA THR A 20 -3.33 -33.89 9.73
C THR A 20 -4.81 -33.59 9.97
N ILE A 21 -5.63 -34.63 9.93
CA ILE A 21 -7.05 -34.58 10.31
C ILE A 21 -7.13 -34.53 11.84
N ALA A 22 -7.91 -33.59 12.38
CA ALA A 22 -8.45 -33.66 13.73
C ALA A 22 -9.97 -33.81 13.63
N LEU A 23 -10.53 -34.79 14.35
CA LEU A 23 -11.96 -35.06 14.45
C LEU A 23 -12.46 -34.74 15.87
N ALA A 24 -13.78 -34.76 16.03
CA ALA A 24 -14.57 -34.45 17.22
C ALA A 24 -14.70 -32.92 17.51
N GLU A 25 -15.85 -32.44 18.01
CA GLU A 25 -17.00 -33.16 18.57
C GLU A 25 -18.33 -32.43 18.28
N GLU A 26 -19.44 -33.17 18.25
CA GLU A 26 -20.79 -32.61 18.04
C GLU A 26 -21.29 -31.84 19.26
N ASN A 27 -22.19 -30.88 19.04
CA ASN A 27 -23.32 -30.70 19.94
C ASN A 27 -24.53 -30.10 19.22
N GLN A 28 -25.64 -30.83 19.21
CA GLN A 28 -26.93 -30.34 18.70
C GLN A 28 -27.70 -29.58 19.78
N ILE A 29 -28.40 -28.52 19.40
CA ILE A 29 -29.67 -28.13 20.03
C ILE A 29 -30.62 -27.66 18.91
N GLU A 30 -31.74 -28.34 18.73
CA GLU A 30 -32.87 -27.88 17.91
C GLU A 30 -33.74 -26.87 18.68
N SER A 31 -34.36 -25.92 17.97
CA SER A 31 -35.65 -25.37 18.38
C SER A 31 -36.44 -24.80 17.20
N SER A 32 -37.73 -25.06 17.23
CA SER A 32 -38.74 -25.01 16.17
C SER A 32 -39.15 -23.62 15.63
N GLN A 33 -39.38 -23.60 14.30
CA GLN A 33 -40.53 -23.04 13.57
C GLN A 33 -41.32 -21.83 14.13
N GLN A 34 -41.54 -20.82 13.26
CA GLN A 34 -42.92 -20.51 12.84
C GLN A 34 -42.99 -19.84 11.44
N ILE A 35 -44.07 -20.12 10.71
CA ILE A 35 -44.39 -19.58 9.38
C ILE A 35 -45.54 -18.58 9.51
N THR A 36 -45.45 -17.44 8.83
CA THR A 36 -46.64 -16.70 8.37
C THR A 36 -46.40 -16.08 7.00
N GLN A 37 -47.13 -16.53 5.98
CA GLN A 37 -47.34 -15.79 4.74
C GLN A 37 -48.52 -14.84 4.91
N SER A 38 -48.43 -13.65 4.32
CA SER A 38 -49.61 -12.86 3.94
C SER A 38 -49.34 -12.21 2.58
N SER A 39 -50.25 -12.39 1.64
CA SER A 39 -50.22 -11.76 0.32
C SER A 39 -51.26 -10.64 0.26
N SER A 40 -51.00 -9.60 -0.54
CA SER A 40 -52.06 -8.78 -1.12
C SER A 40 -51.63 -8.20 -2.47
N THR A 41 -52.60 -8.10 -3.37
CA THR A 41 -52.49 -7.78 -4.81
C THR A 41 -53.24 -6.50 -5.14
N THR A 42 -52.75 -5.72 -6.12
CA THR A 42 -53.48 -4.82 -7.08
C THR A 42 -52.36 -4.06 -7.84
N ASP A 43 -52.21 -4.09 -9.17
CA ASP A 43 -53.12 -3.67 -10.28
C ASP A 43 -53.54 -2.19 -10.13
N SER A 44 -53.54 -1.29 -11.14
CA SER A 44 -53.62 -1.52 -12.59
C SER A 44 -53.15 -0.29 -13.43
N THR A 45 -52.83 -0.55 -14.71
CA THR A 45 -53.04 0.32 -15.90
C THR A 45 -52.30 1.66 -16.14
N ALA A 46 -51.95 1.87 -17.42
CA ALA A 46 -51.34 3.06 -18.02
C ALA A 46 -52.37 3.99 -18.70
N SER A 47 -51.94 5.16 -19.20
CA SER A 47 -52.33 5.73 -20.53
C SER A 47 -51.59 7.03 -20.88
N VAL A 48 -51.36 7.26 -22.18
CA VAL A 48 -50.78 8.47 -22.83
C VAL A 48 -51.63 8.81 -24.07
N PRO A 49 -51.89 10.10 -24.38
CA PRO A 49 -51.58 10.71 -25.70
C PRO A 49 -51.06 12.17 -25.56
N GLN A 50 -50.10 12.73 -26.32
CA GLN A 50 -49.98 13.06 -27.75
C GLN A 50 -50.93 14.15 -28.35
N ILE A 51 -50.33 15.29 -28.78
CA ILE A 51 -50.47 15.98 -30.11
C ILE A 51 -51.82 16.71 -30.45
N GLU A 52 -51.97 17.84 -31.19
CA GLU A 52 -51.13 18.76 -32.05
C GLU A 52 -51.60 20.25 -31.90
N SER A 53 -50.72 21.27 -31.85
CA SER A 53 -50.40 22.34 -32.85
C SER A 53 -51.51 23.18 -33.54
N GLN A 54 -51.38 24.53 -33.50
CA GLN A 54 -51.34 25.49 -34.67
C GLN A 54 -51.81 26.97 -34.40
N THR A 55 -50.83 27.89 -34.41
CA THR A 55 -50.72 29.22 -35.09
C THR A 55 -51.88 30.24 -35.24
N THR A 56 -51.61 31.50 -34.83
CA THR A 56 -51.59 32.80 -35.60
C THR A 56 -51.90 34.00 -34.66
N GLY A 57 -51.34 35.22 -34.78
CA GLY A 57 -50.30 35.79 -35.68
C GLY A 57 -49.81 37.19 -35.18
N ASN A 58 -48.96 37.86 -35.98
CA ASN A 58 -48.37 39.24 -35.92
C ASN A 58 -48.84 40.28 -34.85
N SER A 59 -48.02 41.24 -34.39
CA SER A 59 -47.04 42.05 -35.15
C SER A 59 -45.93 42.75 -34.33
N ASP A 60 -44.77 42.93 -34.99
CA ASP A 60 -43.91 44.14 -35.05
C ASP A 60 -42.95 44.59 -33.91
N TYR A 61 -41.65 44.49 -34.22
CA TYR A 61 -40.45 45.31 -33.89
C TYR A 61 -40.16 45.74 -32.41
N GLU A 62 -38.91 45.78 -31.92
CA GLU A 62 -37.62 46.06 -32.57
C GLU A 62 -36.41 45.53 -31.73
N GLN A 63 -35.26 45.26 -32.38
CA GLN A 63 -33.85 45.16 -31.87
C GLN A 63 -33.50 44.69 -30.42
N THR A 64 -32.45 43.88 -30.15
CA THR A 64 -31.18 43.64 -30.88
C THR A 64 -30.51 42.29 -30.51
N THR A 65 -29.60 41.83 -31.40
CA THR A 65 -28.46 40.91 -31.16
C THR A 65 -28.70 39.54 -30.52
N ASP A 66 -28.69 38.49 -31.34
CA ASP A 66 -27.95 37.26 -31.03
C ASP A 66 -27.35 36.62 -32.31
N SER A 67 -26.44 35.70 -32.08
CA SER A 67 -25.63 34.89 -32.99
C SER A 67 -26.39 33.72 -33.63
N VAL A 68 -26.02 33.38 -34.86
CA VAL A 68 -26.32 32.13 -35.58
C VAL A 68 -25.08 31.86 -36.44
N GLU A 69 -24.21 30.94 -36.05
CA GLU A 69 -24.22 29.53 -36.50
C GLU A 69 -24.22 29.38 -38.03
N THR A 70 -23.16 28.78 -38.55
CA THR A 70 -23.13 28.20 -39.90
C THR A 70 -22.95 26.70 -39.72
N GLU A 71 -23.87 25.92 -40.27
CA GLU A 71 -23.81 24.46 -40.23
C GLU A 71 -22.50 23.96 -40.86
N ALA A 72 -21.79 23.11 -40.13
CA ALA A 72 -20.69 22.32 -40.65
C ALA A 72 -20.95 20.85 -40.29
N GLU A 73 -20.72 19.99 -41.27
CA GLU A 73 -21.09 18.56 -41.30
C GLU A 73 -20.75 17.79 -40.01
N GLU A 74 -21.63 16.89 -39.59
CA GLU A 74 -21.44 16.00 -38.44
C GLU A 74 -20.34 14.95 -38.73
N VAL A 75 -19.09 15.38 -38.64
CA VAL A 75 -17.92 14.48 -38.70
C VAL A 75 -17.88 13.66 -37.41
N THR A 76 -18.29 12.40 -37.52
CA THR A 76 -18.20 11.41 -36.44
C THR A 76 -16.74 11.14 -36.06
N VAL A 77 -16.29 11.77 -34.96
CA VAL A 77 -14.92 11.60 -34.45
C VAL A 77 -14.76 10.19 -33.85
N PRO A 78 -13.70 9.41 -34.20
CA PRO A 78 -13.60 8.01 -33.81
C PRO A 78 -13.40 7.80 -32.29
N GLN A 79 -14.05 6.75 -31.75
CA GLN A 79 -13.70 6.18 -30.44
C GLN A 79 -12.23 5.76 -30.43
N SER A 80 -11.48 6.09 -29.38
CA SER A 80 -10.14 5.54 -29.17
C SER A 80 -10.23 4.07 -28.76
N GLN A 81 -10.13 3.18 -29.75
CA GLN A 81 -10.00 1.75 -29.55
C GLN A 81 -8.57 1.41 -29.13
N MET A 82 -8.41 0.49 -28.18
CA MET A 82 -7.11 -0.07 -27.80
C MET A 82 -7.08 -1.55 -28.15
N GLU A 83 -6.15 -1.96 -29.01
CA GLU A 83 -5.87 -3.37 -29.26
C GLU A 83 -5.15 -3.99 -28.06
N THR A 84 -5.62 -5.17 -27.65
CA THR A 84 -5.01 -6.00 -26.61
C THR A 84 -4.92 -7.45 -27.08
N ALA A 85 -4.17 -8.27 -26.35
CA ALA A 85 -4.07 -9.71 -26.62
C ALA A 85 -5.44 -10.46 -26.55
N GLU A 86 -6.47 -9.84 -25.98
CA GLU A 86 -7.83 -10.38 -25.87
C GLU A 86 -8.83 -9.68 -26.84
N GLY A 87 -8.36 -8.73 -27.67
CA GLY A 87 -9.17 -8.02 -28.68
C GLY A 87 -9.15 -6.49 -28.56
N THR A 88 -9.92 -5.81 -29.42
CA THR A 88 -10.13 -4.35 -29.41
C THR A 88 -11.11 -3.94 -28.30
N MET A 89 -10.65 -3.18 -27.32
CA MET A 89 -11.51 -2.59 -26.27
C MET A 89 -11.92 -1.15 -26.60
N SER A 90 -13.20 -0.85 -26.40
CA SER A 90 -13.74 0.53 -26.42
C SER A 90 -13.48 1.20 -25.07
N LEU A 91 -12.92 2.41 -25.08
CA LEU A 91 -12.61 3.18 -23.88
C LEU A 91 -13.67 4.26 -23.60
N PRO A 92 -14.10 4.46 -22.34
CA PRO A 92 -14.98 5.57 -21.98
C PRO A 92 -14.30 6.94 -22.13
N LYS A 93 -15.10 7.97 -22.44
CA LYS A 93 -14.73 9.38 -22.31
C LYS A 93 -14.69 9.75 -20.82
N GLY A 94 -13.63 10.42 -20.36
CA GLY A 94 -13.53 10.91 -18.96
C GLY A 94 -12.67 10.10 -18.00
N ARG A 95 -12.05 8.98 -18.43
CA ARG A 95 -11.22 8.10 -17.57
C ARG A 95 -10.23 8.86 -16.68
N SER A 96 -10.21 8.54 -15.37
CA SER A 96 -9.36 9.20 -14.38
C SER A 96 -7.84 9.04 -14.63
N ASP A 97 -7.43 8.14 -15.52
CA ASP A 97 -6.03 7.91 -15.89
C ASP A 97 -5.59 8.54 -17.22
N LEU A 98 -6.52 9.16 -17.96
CA LEU A 98 -6.20 9.99 -19.13
C LEU A 98 -6.01 11.47 -18.76
N TYR A 99 -6.49 11.87 -17.58
CA TYR A 99 -6.31 13.21 -17.03
C TYR A 99 -5.38 13.13 -15.82
N PRO A 100 -4.12 13.60 -15.88
CA PRO A 100 -3.42 13.97 -14.66
C PRO A 100 -4.29 15.01 -13.96
N SER A 101 -4.65 14.74 -12.71
CA SER A 101 -5.70 15.47 -11.99
C SER A 101 -5.52 16.98 -12.13
N ILE A 102 -6.58 17.69 -12.58
CA ILE A 102 -6.59 19.16 -12.60
C ILE A 102 -6.81 19.64 -11.16
N GLN A 103 -5.80 19.42 -10.31
CA GLN A 103 -5.67 20.09 -9.03
C GLN A 103 -4.99 21.42 -9.26
N LEU A 104 -5.82 22.44 -9.52
CA LEU A 104 -5.43 23.84 -9.56
C LEU A 104 -5.17 24.37 -8.14
N PHE A 105 -4.24 23.74 -7.41
CA PHE A 105 -3.85 24.12 -6.06
C PHE A 105 -2.41 24.64 -6.06
N ALA A 106 -2.18 25.69 -5.27
CA ALA A 106 -0.83 26.20 -5.01
C ALA A 106 0.07 25.05 -4.51
N SER A 107 1.31 25.02 -5.00
CA SER A 107 2.22 23.88 -4.91
C SER A 107 2.21 23.17 -3.56
N LEU A 108 1.59 21.98 -3.52
CA LEU A 108 1.64 21.09 -2.36
C LEU A 108 3.11 20.78 -2.01
N PRO A 109 3.46 20.67 -0.71
CA PRO A 109 4.84 20.41 -0.32
C PRO A 109 5.30 19.04 -0.83
N SER A 110 6.40 19.00 -1.58
CA SER A 110 7.08 17.76 -1.92
C SER A 110 7.59 17.06 -0.67
N VAL A 111 7.35 15.76 -0.56
CA VAL A 111 7.67 14.96 0.64
C VAL A 111 8.69 13.90 0.27
N SER A 112 9.87 13.92 0.88
CA SER A 112 10.78 12.77 0.82
C SER A 112 10.41 11.75 1.90
N ALA A 113 10.45 10.46 1.56
CA ALA A 113 10.34 9.36 2.53
C ALA A 113 11.41 9.38 3.63
N THR A 114 12.53 10.10 3.44
CA THR A 114 13.54 10.35 4.48
C THR A 114 13.12 11.40 5.50
N ASN A 115 12.09 12.22 5.23
CA ASN A 115 11.64 13.28 6.13
C ASN A 115 10.99 12.67 7.38
N THR A 116 11.47 13.08 8.55
CA THR A 116 10.97 12.68 9.87
C THR A 116 9.91 13.64 10.41
N ASN A 117 9.81 14.87 9.89
CA ASN A 117 8.76 15.82 10.23
C ASN A 117 7.54 15.63 9.31
N THR A 118 6.85 14.50 9.45
CA THR A 118 5.61 14.17 8.72
C THR A 118 4.65 13.40 9.61
N PRO A 119 3.35 13.31 9.24
CA PRO A 119 2.44 12.32 9.81
C PRO A 119 2.93 10.88 9.55
N SER A 120 2.21 9.90 10.09
CA SER A 120 2.60 8.49 9.94
C SER A 120 2.56 8.03 8.46
N LYS A 121 3.62 7.32 8.05
CA LYS A 121 3.82 6.80 6.68
C LYS A 121 3.43 5.32 6.63
N SER A 122 2.13 5.03 6.74
CA SER A 122 1.62 3.68 7.04
C SER A 122 1.40 2.82 5.80
N PHE A 123 0.70 3.38 4.80
CA PHE A 123 0.45 2.73 3.51
C PHE A 123 0.42 3.75 2.37
N ILE A 124 0.68 3.28 1.15
CA ILE A 124 0.49 4.06 -0.08
C ILE A 124 -0.73 3.55 -0.85
N ASP A 125 -1.22 4.32 -1.80
CA ASP A 125 -2.18 3.87 -2.80
C ASP A 125 -1.63 4.10 -4.21
N ILE A 126 -1.99 3.21 -5.14
CA ILE A 126 -1.40 3.14 -6.49
C ILE A 126 -2.42 2.73 -7.56
N SER A 127 -2.18 3.18 -8.78
CA SER A 127 -3.01 2.91 -9.96
C SER A 127 -2.17 2.67 -11.21
N SER A 128 -2.77 2.74 -12.41
CA SER A 128 -2.05 2.70 -13.68
C SER A 128 -1.03 3.84 -13.83
N HIS A 129 -1.25 4.99 -13.18
CA HIS A 129 -0.35 6.15 -13.15
C HIS A 129 1.05 5.82 -12.61
N ASN A 130 1.17 4.89 -11.66
CA ASN A 130 2.45 4.48 -11.08
C ASN A 130 3.13 3.36 -11.89
N GLY A 131 2.45 2.83 -12.91
CA GLY A 131 2.93 1.72 -13.74
C GLY A 131 3.29 0.46 -12.93
N ASN A 132 4.24 -0.32 -13.45
CA ASN A 132 4.71 -1.53 -12.78
C ASN A 132 5.75 -1.23 -11.69
N ILE A 133 5.42 -1.57 -10.44
CA ILE A 133 6.33 -1.44 -9.28
C ILE A 133 6.94 -2.81 -8.97
N SER A 134 8.27 -2.88 -8.83
CA SER A 134 8.99 -4.12 -8.55
C SER A 134 8.92 -4.54 -7.07
N VAL A 135 9.13 -5.84 -6.80
CA VAL A 135 9.28 -6.37 -5.43
C VAL A 135 10.35 -5.62 -4.64
N ALA A 136 11.49 -5.32 -5.27
CA ALA A 136 12.59 -4.58 -4.64
C ALA A 136 12.20 -3.14 -4.27
N ASN A 137 11.38 -2.48 -5.10
CA ASN A 137 10.87 -1.14 -4.81
C ASN A 137 9.90 -1.17 -3.61
N PHE A 138 8.97 -2.14 -3.55
CA PHE A 138 8.11 -2.31 -2.38
C PHE A 138 8.91 -2.65 -1.10
N GLN A 139 9.92 -3.51 -1.19
CA GLN A 139 10.84 -3.79 -0.07
C GLN A 139 11.58 -2.53 0.40
N LYS A 140 11.96 -1.64 -0.54
CA LYS A 140 12.59 -0.36 -0.23
C LYS A 140 11.60 0.61 0.45
N MET A 141 10.37 0.72 -0.04
CA MET A 141 9.28 1.50 0.58
C MET A 141 9.00 1.02 2.02
N LYS A 142 8.97 -0.30 2.23
CA LYS A 142 8.87 -0.94 3.55
C LYS A 142 10.05 -0.62 4.47
N GLY A 143 11.24 -0.40 3.90
CA GLY A 143 12.38 0.19 4.62
C GLY A 143 12.11 1.58 5.20
N TYR A 144 11.25 2.38 4.58
CA TYR A 144 10.83 3.70 5.06
C TYR A 144 9.60 3.66 6.00
N GLY A 145 9.07 2.47 6.30
CA GLY A 145 7.94 2.28 7.23
C GLY A 145 6.59 2.01 6.59
N VAL A 146 6.49 2.07 5.25
CA VAL A 146 5.25 1.79 4.51
C VAL A 146 5.03 0.28 4.45
N THR A 147 4.04 -0.24 5.16
CA THR A 147 3.82 -1.70 5.28
C THR A 147 2.53 -2.18 4.59
N GLY A 148 1.76 -1.27 3.99
CA GLY A 148 0.56 -1.57 3.22
C GLY A 148 0.51 -0.86 1.86
N VAL A 149 -0.34 -1.36 0.97
CA VAL A 149 -0.67 -0.74 -0.31
C VAL A 149 -2.13 -0.98 -0.69
N VAL A 150 -2.81 0.05 -1.20
CA VAL A 150 -4.15 -0.05 -1.83
C VAL A 150 -3.99 0.06 -3.34
N VAL A 151 -4.50 -0.91 -4.11
CA VAL A 151 -4.33 -0.98 -5.57
C VAL A 151 -5.64 -0.66 -6.28
N LYS A 152 -5.66 0.29 -7.22
CA LYS A 152 -6.82 0.53 -8.10
C LYS A 152 -7.06 -0.74 -8.90
N LEU A 153 -8.24 -1.35 -8.80
CA LEU A 153 -8.61 -2.45 -9.68
C LEU A 153 -9.45 -1.97 -10.86
N THR A 154 -10.41 -1.10 -10.59
CA THR A 154 -11.53 -0.81 -11.51
C THR A 154 -12.04 0.63 -11.37
N GLU A 155 -12.73 1.10 -12.40
CA GLU A 155 -13.46 2.37 -12.42
C GLU A 155 -14.75 2.21 -13.25
N ALA A 156 -15.87 2.70 -12.70
CA ALA A 156 -17.21 2.45 -13.22
C ALA A 156 -17.42 0.95 -13.54
N THR A 157 -18.11 0.61 -14.62
CA THR A 157 -18.35 -0.79 -15.03
C THR A 157 -17.48 -1.27 -16.20
N SER A 158 -16.43 -0.52 -16.56
CA SER A 158 -15.74 -0.69 -17.86
C SER A 158 -14.21 -0.63 -17.81
N TYR A 159 -13.59 0.08 -16.86
CA TYR A 159 -12.14 0.14 -16.77
C TYR A 159 -11.59 -0.88 -15.77
N THR A 160 -10.54 -1.60 -16.15
CA THR A 160 -9.72 -2.42 -15.23
C THR A 160 -8.26 -1.99 -15.36
N ASN A 161 -7.58 -1.77 -14.23
CA ASN A 161 -6.17 -1.35 -14.20
C ASN A 161 -5.26 -2.45 -14.80
N PRO A 162 -4.55 -2.19 -15.92
CA PRO A 162 -3.72 -3.20 -16.59
C PRO A 162 -2.50 -3.63 -15.78
N TYR A 163 -2.07 -2.84 -14.79
CA TYR A 163 -0.96 -3.17 -13.90
C TYR A 163 -1.39 -3.86 -12.59
N ALA A 164 -2.69 -3.98 -12.32
CA ALA A 164 -3.19 -4.46 -11.03
C ALA A 164 -2.61 -5.83 -10.63
N GLN A 165 -2.59 -6.81 -11.54
CA GLN A 165 -2.08 -8.16 -11.24
C GLN A 165 -0.60 -8.14 -10.83
N SER A 166 0.26 -7.37 -11.51
CA SER A 166 1.69 -7.31 -11.18
C SER A 166 1.94 -6.47 -9.93
N GLN A 167 1.20 -5.38 -9.73
CA GLN A 167 1.22 -4.56 -8.51
C GLN A 167 0.84 -5.40 -7.28
N ILE A 168 -0.26 -6.15 -7.33
CA ILE A 168 -0.73 -7.08 -6.29
C ILE A 168 0.34 -8.14 -5.99
N ASN A 169 0.81 -8.86 -7.02
CA ASN A 169 1.76 -9.96 -6.83
C ASN A 169 3.10 -9.48 -6.25
N ASN A 170 3.62 -8.35 -6.76
CA ASN A 170 4.90 -7.81 -6.29
C ASN A 170 4.81 -7.25 -4.86
N ALA A 171 3.68 -6.65 -4.49
CA ALA A 171 3.44 -6.17 -3.14
C ALA A 171 3.32 -7.32 -2.12
N MET A 172 2.56 -8.38 -2.46
CA MET A 172 2.48 -9.59 -1.62
C MET A 172 3.86 -10.26 -1.46
N ALA A 173 4.64 -10.37 -2.54
CA ALA A 173 6.00 -10.92 -2.49
C ALA A 173 6.99 -10.06 -1.66
N ALA A 174 6.76 -8.76 -1.53
CA ALA A 174 7.48 -7.88 -0.60
C ALA A 174 6.99 -7.97 0.86
N GLY A 175 5.90 -8.72 1.11
CA GLY A 175 5.24 -8.81 2.40
C GLY A 175 4.55 -7.52 2.82
N MET A 176 3.98 -6.79 1.85
CA MET A 176 3.06 -5.66 2.08
C MET A 176 1.67 -6.20 2.36
N LYS A 177 0.87 -5.48 3.16
CA LYS A 177 -0.58 -5.73 3.23
C LYS A 177 -1.23 -5.18 1.97
N VAL A 178 -1.92 -6.02 1.20
CA VAL A 178 -2.59 -5.59 -0.04
C VAL A 178 -4.08 -5.37 0.20
N SER A 179 -4.53 -4.20 -0.20
CA SER A 179 -5.93 -3.77 -0.27
C SER A 179 -6.27 -3.35 -1.70
N ALA A 180 -7.54 -3.16 -2.00
CA ALA A 180 -8.01 -2.80 -3.34
C ALA A 180 -8.94 -1.59 -3.30
N TYR A 181 -8.98 -0.77 -4.36
CA TYR A 181 -9.97 0.29 -4.51
C TYR A 181 -10.65 0.34 -5.88
N HIS A 182 -11.83 0.94 -5.89
CA HIS A 182 -12.70 1.15 -7.04
C HIS A 182 -13.10 2.62 -7.12
N TYR A 183 -12.78 3.28 -8.24
CA TYR A 183 -13.18 4.68 -8.48
C TYR A 183 -14.61 4.74 -9.02
N SER A 184 -15.52 5.25 -8.20
CA SER A 184 -16.96 5.15 -8.41
C SER A 184 -17.57 6.29 -9.24
N TRP A 185 -18.59 5.94 -10.03
CA TRP A 185 -19.34 6.86 -10.90
C TRP A 185 -20.85 6.77 -10.68
N PHE A 186 -21.30 6.03 -9.66
CA PHE A 186 -22.71 5.82 -9.41
C PHE A 186 -23.45 7.08 -8.90
N THR A 187 -24.71 7.21 -9.32
CA THR A 187 -25.66 8.23 -8.86
C THR A 187 -26.93 7.61 -8.24
N SER A 188 -27.03 6.29 -8.24
CA SER A 188 -28.15 5.50 -7.72
C SER A 188 -27.67 4.17 -7.12
N ASP A 189 -28.45 3.58 -6.23
CA ASP A 189 -28.18 2.26 -5.63
C ASP A 189 -27.95 1.18 -6.71
N ALA A 190 -28.73 1.17 -7.79
CA ALA A 190 -28.60 0.20 -8.88
C ALA A 190 -27.25 0.30 -9.63
N GLN A 191 -26.74 1.52 -9.85
CA GLN A 191 -25.40 1.73 -10.40
C GLN A 191 -24.31 1.32 -9.40
N ALA A 192 -24.51 1.62 -8.11
CA ALA A 192 -23.60 1.21 -7.03
C ALA A 192 -23.49 -0.32 -6.93
N GLU A 193 -24.61 -1.05 -7.07
CA GLU A 193 -24.57 -2.51 -7.12
C GLU A 193 -23.86 -3.04 -8.38
N ALA A 194 -24.06 -2.41 -9.54
CA ALA A 194 -23.38 -2.79 -10.78
C ALA A 194 -21.85 -2.59 -10.70
N GLU A 195 -21.40 -1.46 -10.15
CA GLU A 195 -19.99 -1.16 -9.90
C GLU A 195 -19.37 -2.11 -8.86
N ALA A 196 -20.09 -2.42 -7.77
CA ALA A 196 -19.66 -3.42 -6.79
C ALA A 196 -19.53 -4.84 -7.37
N ASN A 197 -20.45 -5.26 -8.25
CA ASN A 197 -20.36 -6.53 -8.98
C ASN A 197 -19.07 -6.60 -9.82
N TYR A 198 -18.79 -5.54 -10.56
CA TYR A 198 -17.61 -5.45 -11.43
C TYR A 198 -16.29 -5.45 -10.62
N PHE A 199 -16.25 -4.69 -9.53
CA PHE A 199 -15.10 -4.65 -8.62
C PHE A 199 -14.83 -6.01 -7.95
N ALA A 200 -15.87 -6.69 -7.45
CA ALA A 200 -15.74 -8.03 -6.86
C ALA A 200 -15.28 -9.08 -7.89
N ALA A 201 -15.78 -8.99 -9.14
CA ALA A 201 -15.32 -9.85 -10.22
C ALA A 201 -13.84 -9.65 -10.54
N ALA A 202 -13.36 -8.39 -10.58
CA ALA A 202 -11.95 -8.08 -10.77
C ALA A 202 -11.09 -8.56 -9.59
N ALA A 203 -11.52 -8.35 -8.34
CA ALA A 203 -10.82 -8.84 -7.16
C ALA A 203 -10.67 -10.37 -7.16
N LYS A 204 -11.74 -11.09 -7.55
CA LYS A 204 -11.71 -12.54 -7.74
C LYS A 204 -10.78 -12.96 -8.88
N LYS A 205 -10.80 -12.25 -10.03
CA LYS A 205 -9.89 -12.51 -11.17
C LYS A 205 -8.41 -12.37 -10.77
N PHE A 206 -8.08 -11.39 -9.93
CA PHE A 206 -6.71 -11.16 -9.44
C PHE A 206 -6.31 -12.02 -8.22
N GLY A 207 -7.18 -12.91 -7.75
CA GLY A 207 -6.88 -13.82 -6.64
C GLY A 207 -6.96 -13.21 -5.23
N LEU A 208 -7.64 -12.08 -5.06
CA LEU A 208 -7.79 -11.42 -3.76
C LEU A 208 -8.85 -12.14 -2.88
N SER A 209 -8.45 -12.43 -1.64
CA SER A 209 -9.28 -13.14 -0.65
C SER A 209 -10.50 -12.34 -0.19
N SER A 210 -11.53 -13.02 0.32
CA SER A 210 -12.71 -12.40 0.96
C SER A 210 -12.38 -11.46 2.13
N GLY A 211 -11.23 -11.64 2.79
CA GLY A 211 -10.75 -10.77 3.88
C GLY A 211 -10.04 -9.49 3.42
N THR A 212 -9.74 -9.37 2.12
CA THR A 212 -9.09 -8.18 1.54
C THR A 212 -9.94 -6.93 1.75
N VAL A 213 -9.29 -5.81 2.10
CA VAL A 213 -10.00 -4.53 2.26
C VAL A 213 -10.39 -4.02 0.88
N MET A 214 -11.69 -3.73 0.72
CA MET A 214 -12.28 -3.24 -0.52
C MET A 214 -12.73 -1.79 -0.32
N VAL A 215 -12.10 -0.85 -1.02
CA VAL A 215 -12.37 0.58 -0.88
C VAL A 215 -13.30 1.04 -2.01
N ASN A 216 -14.43 1.64 -1.63
CA ASN A 216 -15.19 2.52 -2.50
C ASN A 216 -14.51 3.90 -2.49
N ASP A 217 -14.02 4.35 -3.63
CA ASP A 217 -13.44 5.69 -3.83
C ASP A 217 -14.49 6.56 -4.52
N ILE A 218 -15.01 7.54 -3.77
CA ILE A 218 -16.16 8.37 -4.18
C ILE A 218 -15.80 9.86 -4.13
N GLU A 219 -15.23 10.33 -5.24
CA GLU A 219 -14.80 11.73 -5.40
C GLU A 219 -15.09 12.36 -6.78
N GLU A 220 -15.66 11.61 -7.74
CA GLU A 220 -15.86 12.07 -9.12
C GLU A 220 -16.65 13.40 -9.18
N PRO A 221 -16.07 14.48 -9.77
CA PRO A 221 -16.77 15.76 -9.88
C PRO A 221 -18.09 15.71 -10.65
N GLN A 222 -18.22 14.85 -11.66
CA GLN A 222 -19.42 14.76 -12.50
C GLN A 222 -20.63 14.14 -11.80
N ILE A 223 -20.46 13.43 -10.68
CA ILE A 223 -21.59 12.90 -9.88
C ILE A 223 -22.03 13.88 -8.78
N LEU A 224 -21.34 15.01 -8.59
CA LEU A 224 -21.70 16.02 -7.58
C LEU A 224 -23.16 16.48 -7.75
N GLY A 225 -23.92 16.43 -6.66
CA GLY A 225 -25.35 16.79 -6.63
C GLY A 225 -26.30 15.80 -7.29
N LYS A 226 -25.81 14.69 -7.86
CA LYS A 226 -26.60 13.68 -8.56
C LYS A 226 -26.82 12.44 -7.67
N GLY A 227 -27.92 12.44 -6.94
CA GLY A 227 -28.33 11.32 -6.08
C GLY A 227 -27.85 11.41 -4.63
N ASN A 228 -28.21 10.41 -3.83
CA ASN A 228 -27.83 10.33 -2.42
C ASN A 228 -26.58 9.47 -2.26
N HIS A 229 -25.42 10.10 -2.31
CA HIS A 229 -24.11 9.43 -2.22
C HIS A 229 -23.85 8.69 -0.91
N THR A 230 -24.58 9.01 0.16
CA THR A 230 -24.57 8.20 1.38
C THR A 230 -25.27 6.86 1.14
N ASN A 231 -26.50 6.87 0.61
CA ASN A 231 -27.25 5.65 0.33
C ASN A 231 -26.57 4.80 -0.75
N ASN A 232 -26.17 5.41 -1.87
CA ASN A 232 -25.48 4.72 -2.96
C ASN A 232 -24.21 4.02 -2.45
N SER A 233 -23.42 4.69 -1.59
CA SER A 233 -22.24 4.09 -0.95
C SER A 233 -22.59 2.90 -0.03
N ARG A 234 -23.71 2.97 0.69
CA ARG A 234 -24.22 1.84 1.49
C ARG A 234 -24.70 0.68 0.62
N ALA A 235 -25.32 0.95 -0.54
CA ALA A 235 -25.70 -0.09 -1.51
C ALA A 235 -24.47 -0.82 -2.07
N PHE A 236 -23.43 -0.08 -2.48
CA PHE A 236 -22.14 -0.63 -2.89
C PHE A 236 -21.51 -1.51 -1.79
N GLU A 237 -21.45 -1.00 -0.55
CA GLU A 237 -20.94 -1.75 0.61
C GLU A 237 -21.72 -3.06 0.85
N ASN A 238 -23.05 -2.97 0.90
CA ASN A 238 -23.92 -4.12 1.14
C ASN A 238 -23.80 -5.15 0.00
N ARG A 239 -23.63 -4.69 -1.25
CA ARG A 239 -23.43 -5.58 -2.40
C ARG A 239 -22.11 -6.33 -2.33
N LEU A 240 -21.00 -5.65 -1.99
CA LEU A 240 -19.71 -6.32 -1.77
C LEU A 240 -19.79 -7.36 -0.64
N LYS A 241 -20.47 -7.03 0.47
CA LYS A 241 -20.72 -7.97 1.57
C LYS A 241 -21.47 -9.22 1.10
N ASN A 242 -22.53 -9.05 0.33
CA ASN A 242 -23.32 -10.16 -0.24
C ASN A 242 -22.51 -11.01 -1.25
N LEU A 243 -21.49 -10.43 -1.90
CA LEU A 243 -20.55 -11.13 -2.78
C LEU A 243 -19.36 -11.78 -2.04
N GLY A 244 -19.36 -11.73 -0.69
CA GLY A 244 -18.34 -12.34 0.15
C GLY A 244 -17.16 -11.43 0.54
N TYR A 245 -17.15 -10.17 0.12
CA TYR A 245 -16.12 -9.18 0.46
C TYR A 245 -16.60 -8.28 1.61
N GLY A 246 -16.50 -8.79 2.84
CA GLY A 246 -17.09 -8.12 4.01
C GLY A 246 -16.36 -6.86 4.51
N ASN A 247 -15.09 -6.69 4.14
CA ASN A 247 -14.18 -5.70 4.71
C ASN A 247 -14.15 -4.39 3.88
N VAL A 248 -15.29 -3.70 3.81
CA VAL A 248 -15.44 -2.50 2.98
C VAL A 248 -14.98 -1.23 3.72
N ARG A 249 -14.38 -0.29 3.00
CA ARG A 249 -14.05 1.08 3.46
C ARG A 249 -14.43 2.10 2.39
N HIS A 250 -14.46 3.38 2.76
CA HIS A 250 -14.80 4.48 1.86
C HIS A 250 -13.68 5.52 1.85
N TYR A 251 -13.05 5.72 0.69
CA TYR A 251 -12.21 6.89 0.45
C TYR A 251 -13.10 8.08 0.12
N ILE A 252 -12.92 9.19 0.85
CA ILE A 252 -13.76 10.39 0.72
C ILE A 252 -12.91 11.65 0.95
N GLY A 253 -12.92 12.60 0.01
CA GLY A 253 -12.31 13.92 0.22
C GLY A 253 -13.02 14.71 1.32
N LEU A 254 -12.28 15.34 2.23
CA LEU A 254 -12.84 16.02 3.42
C LEU A 254 -13.97 17.02 3.10
N ASN A 255 -13.85 17.76 2.00
CA ASN A 255 -14.88 18.69 1.51
C ASN A 255 -16.25 18.00 1.31
N TRP A 256 -16.32 16.73 0.90
CA TRP A 256 -17.58 16.00 0.76
C TRP A 256 -18.22 15.65 2.12
N LEU A 257 -17.41 15.48 3.16
CA LEU A 257 -17.88 15.24 4.53
C LEU A 257 -18.37 16.55 5.17
N ASP A 258 -17.55 17.61 5.10
CA ASP A 258 -17.83 18.90 5.74
C ASP A 258 -19.05 19.62 5.13
N THR A 259 -19.35 19.36 3.85
CA THR A 259 -20.54 19.90 3.16
C THR A 259 -21.76 18.97 3.20
N GLY A 260 -21.67 17.84 3.91
CA GLY A 260 -22.78 16.89 4.05
C GLY A 260 -23.15 16.10 2.78
N ARG A 261 -22.30 16.11 1.74
CA ARG A 261 -22.49 15.29 0.52
C ARG A 261 -22.45 13.80 0.83
N ILE A 262 -21.66 13.39 1.83
CA ILE A 262 -21.73 12.07 2.46
C ILE A 262 -21.82 12.20 3.98
N ASN A 263 -22.75 11.49 4.60
CA ASN A 263 -22.93 11.47 6.04
C ASN A 263 -21.96 10.49 6.72
N ALA A 264 -20.94 11.02 7.40
CA ALA A 264 -19.91 10.23 8.07
C ALA A 264 -20.43 9.28 9.16
N SER A 265 -21.53 9.64 9.84
CA SER A 265 -22.15 8.81 10.88
C SER A 265 -22.81 7.56 10.28
N THR A 266 -23.46 7.72 9.12
CA THR A 266 -24.17 6.63 8.41
C THR A 266 -23.19 5.64 7.76
N ILE A 267 -22.07 6.13 7.23
CA ILE A 267 -20.97 5.28 6.75
C ILE A 267 -20.21 4.63 7.93
N GLY A 268 -20.17 5.32 9.07
CA GLY A 268 -19.39 4.98 10.25
C GLY A 268 -17.97 5.55 10.13
N TYR A 269 -17.59 6.45 11.03
CA TYR A 269 -16.32 7.18 10.98
C TYR A 269 -15.08 6.28 10.76
N LYS A 270 -15.01 5.14 11.45
CA LYS A 270 -13.87 4.20 11.33
C LYS A 270 -13.84 3.38 10.03
N ASN A 271 -14.90 3.46 9.21
CA ASN A 271 -14.91 2.92 7.86
C ASN A 271 -14.39 3.91 6.80
N ILE A 272 -14.16 5.17 7.18
CA ILE A 272 -13.73 6.23 6.27
C ILE A 272 -12.20 6.34 6.25
N TRP A 273 -11.65 6.46 5.05
CA TRP A 273 -10.31 6.89 4.74
C TRP A 273 -10.43 8.30 4.14
N VAL A 274 -10.10 9.34 4.91
CA VAL A 274 -10.34 10.73 4.47
C VAL A 274 -9.14 11.27 3.70
N ALA A 275 -9.36 12.07 2.66
CA ALA A 275 -8.30 12.83 1.99
C ALA A 275 -8.34 14.32 2.37
N ALA A 276 -7.21 14.85 2.85
CA ALA A 276 -7.01 16.26 3.16
C ALA A 276 -5.51 16.58 3.27
N TYR A 277 -4.99 17.47 2.44
CA TYR A 277 -3.54 17.72 2.37
C TYR A 277 -3.16 19.01 3.11
N PRO A 278 -2.29 18.96 4.15
CA PRO A 278 -1.89 20.16 4.89
C PRO A 278 -0.78 20.88 4.12
N TYR A 279 -0.90 22.21 3.99
CA TYR A 279 0.14 23.05 3.39
C TYR A 279 1.48 23.03 4.16
N ASN A 280 1.42 22.83 5.48
CA ASN A 280 2.59 22.76 6.36
C ASN A 280 2.72 21.36 6.97
N LEU A 281 3.88 20.73 6.79
CA LEU A 281 4.16 19.41 7.36
C LEU A 281 4.52 19.49 8.84
N SER A 282 3.99 18.56 9.63
CA SER A 282 4.34 18.35 11.03
C SER A 282 4.27 16.86 11.36
N THR A 283 4.70 16.45 12.56
CA THR A 283 4.53 15.08 13.07
C THR A 283 3.10 14.75 13.51
N THR A 284 2.17 15.71 13.46
CA THR A 284 0.79 15.55 13.91
C THR A 284 -0.03 14.68 12.96
N ASN A 285 -0.68 13.65 13.49
CA ASN A 285 -1.72 12.90 12.80
C ASN A 285 -3.07 13.61 13.00
N PHE A 286 -3.65 14.15 11.92
CA PHE A 286 -4.97 14.79 11.95
C PHE A 286 -6.10 13.80 11.60
N TYR A 287 -7.34 14.22 11.81
CA TYR A 287 -8.56 13.49 11.45
C TYR A 287 -8.67 12.07 12.05
N THR A 288 -8.10 11.88 13.25
CA THR A 288 -8.00 10.59 13.95
C THR A 288 -9.34 10.00 14.39
N GLN A 289 -10.46 10.72 14.24
CA GLN A 289 -11.80 10.15 14.34
C GLN A 289 -12.10 9.13 13.23
N TYR A 290 -11.51 9.27 12.05
CA TYR A 290 -11.71 8.35 10.92
C TYR A 290 -10.80 7.10 11.01
N GLY A 291 -10.93 6.19 10.04
CA GLY A 291 -10.18 4.94 9.98
C GLY A 291 -8.76 5.10 9.43
N ALA A 292 -8.56 6.02 8.48
CA ALA A 292 -7.29 6.38 7.88
C ALA A 292 -7.33 7.81 7.31
N TRP A 293 -6.16 8.38 6.97
CA TRP A 293 -6.03 9.74 6.41
C TRP A 293 -4.96 9.78 5.30
N GLN A 294 -5.36 10.12 4.06
CA GLN A 294 -4.44 10.50 2.98
C GLN A 294 -4.02 11.95 3.16
N TRP A 295 -2.73 12.16 3.43
CA TRP A 295 -2.20 13.47 3.85
C TRP A 295 -1.25 14.11 2.83
N SER A 296 -0.86 13.40 1.77
CA SER A 296 -0.13 13.98 0.64
C SER A 296 -0.20 13.07 -0.57
N SER A 297 -0.24 13.67 -1.76
CA SER A 297 -0.04 13.03 -3.07
C SER A 297 1.40 13.15 -3.61
N GLN A 298 2.31 13.67 -2.78
CA GLN A 298 3.64 14.13 -3.18
C GLN A 298 4.78 13.38 -2.48
N LEU A 299 4.54 12.14 -2.02
CA LEU A 299 5.61 11.32 -1.45
C LEU A 299 6.53 10.78 -2.54
N SER A 300 7.82 11.03 -2.39
CA SER A 300 8.89 10.47 -3.21
C SER A 300 9.79 9.56 -2.37
N PHE A 301 10.28 8.48 -2.98
CA PHE A 301 11.26 7.60 -2.35
C PHE A 301 12.61 7.72 -3.08
N PRO A 302 13.74 7.92 -2.39
CA PRO A 302 15.03 8.02 -3.05
C PRO A 302 15.32 6.80 -3.94
N GLY A 303 15.57 7.03 -5.24
CA GLY A 303 15.83 5.97 -6.22
C GLY A 303 14.60 5.13 -6.62
N ILE A 304 13.39 5.64 -6.44
CA ILE A 304 12.16 5.13 -7.07
C ILE A 304 11.52 6.32 -7.80
N SER A 305 11.23 6.16 -9.09
CA SER A 305 10.60 7.20 -9.91
C SER A 305 9.11 7.35 -9.60
N GLY A 306 8.60 8.57 -9.76
CA GLY A 306 7.21 8.91 -9.53
C GLY A 306 6.91 9.37 -8.10
N ASN A 307 5.76 10.02 -7.95
CA ASN A 307 5.18 10.38 -6.67
C ASN A 307 4.14 9.34 -6.26
N PHE A 308 3.88 9.26 -4.96
CA PHE A 308 2.96 8.32 -4.35
C PHE A 308 2.08 9.06 -3.36
N ASP A 309 0.82 8.66 -3.32
CA ASP A 309 -0.11 9.02 -2.28
C ASP A 309 0.27 8.32 -0.97
N ILE A 310 0.23 9.03 0.15
CA ILE A 310 0.72 8.55 1.45
C ILE A 310 -0.28 8.78 2.57
N ASN A 311 -0.43 7.73 3.40
CA ASN A 311 -1.53 7.59 4.32
C ASN A 311 -1.11 7.23 5.73
N ALA A 312 -1.84 7.78 6.70
CA ALA A 312 -1.86 7.37 8.09
C ALA A 312 -2.97 6.32 8.31
N ASP A 313 -2.67 5.21 8.99
CA ASP A 313 -3.65 4.16 9.33
C ASP A 313 -3.94 4.20 10.84
N TYR A 314 -5.20 4.47 11.20
CA TYR A 314 -5.63 4.58 12.61
C TYR A 314 -6.38 3.36 13.11
N THR A 315 -6.51 2.32 12.28
CA THR A 315 -7.27 1.11 12.58
C THR A 315 -6.47 -0.18 12.33
N SER A 316 -5.23 -0.07 11.84
CA SER A 316 -4.45 -1.17 11.28
C SER A 316 -5.20 -1.92 10.15
N THR A 317 -6.13 -1.23 9.47
CA THR A 317 -6.94 -1.81 8.39
C THR A 317 -6.08 -2.04 7.14
N PHE A 318 -5.26 -1.07 6.76
CA PHE A 318 -4.58 -1.02 5.46
C PHE A 318 -3.10 -1.43 5.52
N SER A 319 -2.49 -1.30 6.69
CA SER A 319 -1.07 -1.55 6.95
C SER A 319 -0.84 -2.83 7.77
N ASN A 320 0.33 -3.45 7.63
CA ASN A 320 0.79 -4.46 8.59
C ASN A 320 1.36 -3.75 9.83
N PRO A 321 1.10 -4.23 11.05
CA PRO A 321 1.60 -3.58 12.25
C PRO A 321 3.13 -3.52 12.21
N THR A 322 3.69 -2.32 12.38
CA THR A 322 5.12 -2.16 12.63
C THR A 322 5.45 -2.87 13.94
N PRO A 323 6.44 -3.79 13.97
CA PRO A 323 6.80 -4.47 15.20
C PRO A 323 7.14 -3.43 16.27
N THR A 324 6.49 -3.49 17.43
CA THR A 324 6.82 -2.62 18.55
C THR A 324 7.90 -3.31 19.39
N PRO A 325 9.01 -2.65 19.76
CA PRO A 325 10.00 -3.27 20.64
C PRO A 325 9.38 -3.62 22.00
N PRO A 326 9.80 -4.72 22.66
CA PRO A 326 9.43 -5.01 24.04
C PRO A 326 9.71 -3.83 24.99
N ALA A 327 8.99 -3.78 26.12
CA ALA A 327 9.18 -2.72 27.12
C ALA A 327 10.65 -2.55 27.54
N ASN A 328 11.11 -1.30 27.62
CA ASN A 328 12.49 -0.92 27.91
C ASN A 328 13.50 -1.54 26.92
N SER A 329 13.18 -1.50 25.62
CA SER A 329 14.09 -1.92 24.54
C SER A 329 13.95 -1.03 23.29
N VAL A 330 14.97 -1.07 22.44
CA VAL A 330 15.10 -0.36 21.17
C VAL A 330 15.36 -1.35 20.05
N GLN A 331 14.76 -1.12 18.89
CA GLN A 331 14.95 -1.98 17.73
C GLN A 331 16.30 -1.73 17.07
N MET A 332 17.03 -2.78 16.74
CA MET A 332 18.23 -2.68 15.93
C MET A 332 17.91 -2.95 14.47
N TYR A 333 17.93 -1.92 13.64
CA TYR A 333 17.77 -2.04 12.19
C TYR A 333 19.03 -2.66 11.58
N ARG A 334 18.85 -3.75 10.81
CA ARG A 334 19.91 -4.36 9.99
C ARG A 334 19.80 -3.85 8.56
N VAL A 335 20.88 -3.27 8.04
CA VAL A 335 20.99 -2.88 6.62
C VAL A 335 22.23 -3.50 6.00
N TYR A 336 22.10 -4.05 4.80
CA TYR A 336 23.14 -4.75 4.06
C TYR A 336 23.63 -3.92 2.87
N ASN A 337 24.94 -3.80 2.71
CA ASN A 337 25.56 -3.15 1.56
C ASN A 337 25.89 -4.19 0.48
N PRO A 338 25.17 -4.22 -0.66
CA PRO A 338 25.46 -5.19 -1.72
C PRO A 338 26.82 -4.98 -2.42
N ASN A 339 27.47 -3.82 -2.23
CA ASN A 339 28.74 -3.49 -2.88
C ASN A 339 29.96 -3.92 -2.05
N SER A 340 29.89 -3.85 -0.71
CA SER A 340 30.98 -4.26 0.20
C SER A 340 30.75 -5.62 0.86
N GLY A 341 29.51 -6.06 1.01
CA GLY A 341 29.13 -7.23 1.81
C GLY A 341 28.91 -6.93 3.31
N GLU A 342 29.04 -5.67 3.71
CA GLU A 342 28.87 -5.20 5.09
C GLU A 342 27.41 -5.32 5.56
N HIS A 343 27.24 -5.71 6.84
CA HIS A 343 25.99 -5.52 7.57
C HIS A 343 26.18 -4.43 8.62
N PHE A 344 25.43 -3.34 8.48
CA PHE A 344 25.44 -2.23 9.42
C PHE A 344 24.20 -2.28 10.31
N TYR A 345 24.41 -1.93 11.58
CA TYR A 345 23.43 -2.05 12.65
C TYR A 345 23.25 -0.70 13.35
N THR A 346 22.00 -0.25 13.48
CA THR A 346 21.69 1.02 14.14
C THR A 346 20.29 1.04 14.74
N GLN A 347 20.12 1.75 15.85
CA GLN A 347 18.80 2.13 16.38
C GLN A 347 18.28 3.44 15.75
N ASN A 348 19.11 4.16 14.98
CA ASN A 348 18.75 5.44 14.39
C ASN A 348 18.04 5.25 13.05
N VAL A 349 16.74 5.58 13.01
CA VAL A 349 15.89 5.50 11.82
C VAL A 349 16.42 6.38 10.67
N ALA A 350 16.96 7.57 10.97
CA ALA A 350 17.49 8.47 9.96
C ALA A 350 18.79 7.95 9.34
N GLU A 351 19.67 7.35 10.16
CA GLU A 351 20.90 6.69 9.69
C GLU A 351 20.56 5.51 8.75
N LYS A 352 19.64 4.63 9.17
CA LYS A 352 19.09 3.56 8.33
C LYS A 352 18.48 4.11 7.02
N ASN A 353 17.64 5.15 7.09
CA ASN A 353 16.99 5.76 5.92
C ASN A 353 18.00 6.36 4.91
N ASN A 354 19.12 6.90 5.41
CA ASN A 354 20.23 7.47 4.62
C ASN A 354 21.09 6.37 3.95
N LEU A 355 21.24 5.20 4.58
CA LEU A 355 21.91 4.06 3.96
C LEU A 355 21.02 3.45 2.86
N VAL A 356 19.72 3.30 3.12
CA VAL A 356 18.73 2.82 2.13
C VAL A 356 18.62 3.77 0.93
N SER A 357 18.71 5.09 1.13
CA SER A 357 18.69 6.04 -0.01
C SER A 357 19.93 5.88 -0.90
N LYS A 358 21.08 5.55 -0.31
CA LYS A 358 22.34 5.21 -1.00
C LYS A 358 22.39 3.79 -1.59
N GLY A 359 21.25 3.08 -1.63
CA GLY A 359 21.15 1.77 -2.28
C GLY A 359 21.44 0.56 -1.39
N TRP A 360 21.58 0.74 -0.08
CA TRP A 360 21.67 -0.38 0.86
C TRP A 360 20.31 -1.07 1.00
N ARG A 361 20.32 -2.39 1.22
CA ARG A 361 19.10 -3.18 1.44
C ARG A 361 18.74 -3.17 2.92
N TYR A 362 17.55 -2.71 3.27
CA TYR A 362 17.02 -2.94 4.62
C TYR A 362 16.54 -4.38 4.78
N GLU A 363 16.96 -5.02 5.86
CA GLU A 363 16.70 -6.44 6.12
C GLU A 363 15.78 -6.69 7.32
N GLY A 364 15.25 -5.63 7.93
CA GLY A 364 14.37 -5.71 9.09
C GLY A 364 15.07 -5.43 10.42
N ILE A 365 14.50 -5.95 11.49
CA ILE A 365 15.03 -5.84 12.85
C ILE A 365 15.93 -7.04 13.12
N GLY A 366 17.21 -6.80 13.42
CA GLY A 366 18.16 -7.85 13.76
C GLY A 366 17.97 -8.40 15.18
N TRP A 367 17.66 -7.52 16.13
CA TRP A 367 17.30 -7.84 17.52
C TRP A 367 16.70 -6.61 18.22
N ASN A 368 16.21 -6.78 19.45
CA ASN A 368 15.89 -5.66 20.34
C ASN A 368 17.00 -5.51 21.40
N GLY A 369 17.65 -4.34 21.49
CA GLY A 369 18.61 -4.05 22.56
C GLY A 369 17.90 -3.42 23.76
N PRO A 370 18.27 -3.70 25.02
CA PRO A 370 17.72 -2.95 26.16
C PRO A 370 18.09 -1.46 26.10
N THR A 371 17.29 -0.62 26.77
CA THR A 371 17.55 0.84 26.89
C THR A 371 18.69 1.18 27.86
N SER A 372 19.17 0.23 28.66
CA SER A 372 20.29 0.35 29.58
C SER A 372 21.01 -0.99 29.74
N GLY A 373 22.23 -0.98 30.29
CA GLY A 373 23.06 -2.18 30.49
C GLY A 373 24.52 -1.93 30.16
N ASN A 374 25.23 -2.96 29.68
CA ASN A 374 26.62 -2.83 29.28
C ASN A 374 26.73 -2.15 27.90
N PRO A 375 27.55 -1.11 27.72
CA PRO A 375 27.61 -0.35 26.47
C PRO A 375 28.27 -1.14 25.33
N VAL A 376 27.63 -1.18 24.17
CA VAL A 376 28.24 -1.67 22.92
C VAL A 376 28.82 -0.48 22.16
N TYR A 377 30.14 -0.48 22.01
CA TYR A 377 30.92 0.55 21.31
C TYR A 377 30.91 0.31 19.81
N ARG A 378 30.72 1.37 19.01
CA ARG A 378 30.88 1.34 17.54
C ARG A 378 32.19 2.01 17.14
N LEU A 379 32.88 1.38 16.19
CA LEU A 379 34.07 1.93 15.54
C LEU A 379 33.94 1.82 14.02
N TYR A 380 34.49 2.79 13.31
CA TYR A 380 34.56 2.82 11.85
C TYR A 380 36.01 2.71 11.38
N ASN A 381 36.26 1.87 10.37
CA ASN A 381 37.56 1.77 9.71
C ASN A 381 37.60 2.67 8.47
N PRO A 382 38.27 3.84 8.49
CA PRO A 382 38.30 4.74 7.35
C PRO A 382 39.04 4.18 6.12
N ASN A 383 39.91 3.18 6.31
CA ASN A 383 40.69 2.57 5.22
C ASN A 383 39.96 1.43 4.51
N ALA A 384 39.03 0.77 5.21
CA ALA A 384 38.31 -0.40 4.69
C ALA A 384 36.83 -0.12 4.41
N GLY A 385 36.25 0.92 5.04
CA GLY A 385 34.83 1.26 4.91
C GLY A 385 33.89 0.32 5.65
N ASP A 386 34.35 -0.32 6.74
CA ASP A 386 33.61 -1.30 7.56
C ASP A 386 33.43 -0.81 9.00
N HIS A 387 32.41 -1.33 9.70
CA HIS A 387 32.10 -1.00 11.09
C HIS A 387 32.29 -2.20 12.03
N HIS A 388 32.85 -1.94 13.20
CA HIS A 388 33.02 -2.94 14.27
C HIS A 388 32.20 -2.57 15.50
N TYR A 389 31.64 -3.59 16.15
CA TYR A 389 30.84 -3.46 17.36
C TYR A 389 31.36 -4.39 18.44
N THR A 390 31.58 -3.86 19.65
CA THR A 390 32.16 -4.63 20.77
C THR A 390 31.69 -4.14 22.14
N LEU A 391 31.58 -5.07 23.10
CA LEU A 391 31.46 -4.77 24.53
C LEU A 391 32.81 -4.44 25.20
N HIS A 392 33.93 -4.82 24.58
CA HIS A 392 35.24 -4.77 25.23
C HIS A 392 35.91 -3.41 24.99
N ALA A 393 35.97 -2.60 26.04
CA ALA A 393 36.69 -1.32 26.02
C ALA A 393 38.14 -1.48 25.53
N TYR A 394 38.83 -2.56 25.93
CA TYR A 394 40.19 -2.90 25.48
C TYR A 394 40.29 -3.16 23.97
N GLU A 395 39.31 -3.83 23.36
CA GLU A 395 39.27 -4.07 21.91
C GLU A 395 39.07 -2.73 21.17
N LYS A 396 38.11 -1.91 21.64
CA LYS A 396 37.87 -0.54 21.17
C LYS A 396 39.14 0.32 21.27
N ASP A 397 39.82 0.35 22.42
CA ASP A 397 41.05 1.15 22.63
C ASP A 397 42.21 0.69 21.74
N ASN A 398 42.34 -0.61 21.48
CA ASN A 398 43.35 -1.14 20.57
C ASN A 398 43.05 -0.87 19.10
N LEU A 399 41.77 -0.85 18.70
CA LEU A 399 41.36 -0.46 17.34
C LEU A 399 41.59 1.04 17.10
N ILE A 400 41.34 1.91 18.10
CA ILE A 400 41.68 3.34 18.04
C ILE A 400 43.18 3.53 17.77
N LYS A 401 44.06 2.81 18.50
CA LYS A 401 45.52 2.84 18.25
C LYS A 401 45.92 2.36 16.84
N LYS A 402 45.08 1.55 16.18
CA LYS A 402 45.24 1.08 14.80
C LYS A 402 44.57 2.00 13.77
N GLY A 403 44.14 3.21 14.16
CA GLY A 403 43.57 4.22 13.27
C GLY A 403 42.06 4.08 13.01
N TRP A 404 41.33 3.24 13.77
CA TRP A 404 39.87 3.20 13.69
C TRP A 404 39.28 4.41 14.43
N ARG A 405 38.22 5.00 13.86
CA ARG A 405 37.48 6.09 14.50
C ARG A 405 36.45 5.51 15.47
N TYR A 406 36.54 5.86 16.74
CA TYR A 406 35.48 5.58 17.71
C TYR A 406 34.28 6.51 17.49
N GLU A 407 33.08 5.94 17.43
CA GLU A 407 31.84 6.67 17.12
C GLU A 407 30.86 6.74 18.30
N GLY A 408 31.27 6.29 19.48
CA GLY A 408 30.46 6.32 20.70
C GLY A 408 29.83 4.97 21.06
N ILE A 409 28.93 5.04 22.04
CA ILE A 409 28.06 3.92 22.44
C ILE A 409 26.89 3.90 21.47
N SER A 410 26.68 2.78 20.76
CA SER A 410 25.55 2.67 19.81
C SER A 410 24.29 2.07 20.42
N TRP A 411 24.40 1.19 21.41
CA TRP A 411 23.29 0.62 22.20
C TRP A 411 23.84 -0.08 23.45
N TYR A 412 22.95 -0.69 24.24
CA TYR A 412 23.30 -1.49 25.42
C TYR A 412 23.01 -2.99 25.23
N SER A 413 23.74 -3.81 25.96
CA SER A 413 23.60 -5.26 26.06
C SER A 413 22.88 -5.67 27.33
N GLY A 414 22.04 -6.69 27.22
CA GLY A 414 21.30 -7.33 28.31
C GLY A 414 20.06 -8.07 27.80
N GLY A 415 19.44 -8.87 28.67
CA GLY A 415 18.38 -9.80 28.28
C GLY A 415 18.90 -11.24 28.10
N PRO A 416 18.03 -12.20 27.75
CA PRO A 416 18.37 -13.63 27.72
C PRO A 416 19.03 -14.08 26.41
N ASN A 417 18.92 -13.30 25.33
CA ASN A 417 19.21 -13.79 23.98
C ASN A 417 20.69 -13.58 23.61
N ALA A 418 21.44 -14.68 23.49
CA ALA A 418 22.86 -14.66 23.12
C ALA A 418 23.06 -14.33 21.63
N LEU A 419 23.81 -13.25 21.35
CA LEU A 419 24.11 -12.79 20.00
C LEU A 419 25.53 -13.19 19.57
N HIS A 420 25.63 -13.83 18.41
CA HIS A 420 26.85 -14.43 17.87
C HIS A 420 27.62 -13.46 16.97
N ARG A 421 28.95 -13.37 17.14
CA ARG A 421 29.85 -12.64 16.22
C ARG A 421 30.50 -13.60 15.23
N LEU A 422 30.51 -13.22 13.96
CA LEU A 422 31.27 -13.91 12.91
C LEU A 422 32.10 -12.90 12.12
N TYR A 423 33.27 -13.32 11.65
CA TYR A 423 34.15 -12.55 10.78
C TYR A 423 34.31 -13.24 9.42
N ASN A 424 34.21 -12.47 8.34
CA ASN A 424 34.46 -12.93 6.97
C ASN A 424 35.89 -12.59 6.53
N PRO A 425 36.83 -13.56 6.51
CA PRO A 425 38.18 -13.33 6.00
C PRO A 425 38.24 -13.12 4.48
N ASN A 426 37.15 -13.41 3.75
CA ASN A 426 37.09 -13.37 2.29
C ASN A 426 36.40 -12.11 1.75
N ALA A 427 35.88 -11.23 2.62
CA ALA A 427 35.33 -9.94 2.22
C ALA A 427 36.48 -8.97 1.86
N LYS A 428 36.28 -8.12 0.84
CA LYS A 428 37.31 -7.16 0.35
C LYS A 428 37.91 -6.26 1.45
N ALA A 429 37.13 -5.95 2.47
CA ALA A 429 37.47 -5.07 3.59
C ALA A 429 37.66 -5.82 4.92
N GLY A 430 37.47 -7.15 4.93
CA GLY A 430 36.83 -7.83 6.07
C GLY A 430 35.34 -7.47 6.16
N ALA A 431 34.59 -8.24 6.95
CA ALA A 431 33.22 -7.89 7.34
C ALA A 431 32.85 -8.66 8.60
N HIS A 432 32.13 -8.04 9.53
CA HIS A 432 31.55 -8.73 10.69
C HIS A 432 30.05 -8.95 10.50
N HIS A 433 29.54 -10.06 11.03
CA HIS A 433 28.12 -10.38 11.08
C HIS A 433 27.69 -10.69 12.50
N TYR A 434 26.51 -10.19 12.85
CA TYR A 434 25.97 -10.19 14.21
C TYR A 434 24.55 -10.75 14.17
N THR A 435 24.31 -11.87 14.86
CA THR A 435 23.03 -12.59 14.74
C THR A 435 22.61 -13.38 15.98
N LEU A 436 21.31 -13.36 16.27
CA LEU A 436 20.64 -14.30 17.19
C LEU A 436 20.36 -15.66 16.53
N ASN A 437 20.34 -15.71 15.20
CA ASN A 437 19.91 -16.90 14.46
C ASN A 437 21.06 -17.91 14.34
N THR A 438 20.99 -19.00 15.13
CA THR A 438 21.99 -20.07 15.08
C THR A 438 22.05 -20.77 13.73
N ASN A 439 20.96 -20.84 12.95
CA ASN A 439 20.99 -21.41 11.60
C ASN A 439 21.73 -20.47 10.62
N GLU A 440 21.54 -19.16 10.73
CA GLU A 440 22.30 -18.16 9.94
C GLU A 440 23.80 -18.27 10.26
N LYS A 441 24.18 -18.26 11.54
CA LYS A 441 25.56 -18.52 12.00
C LYS A 441 26.12 -19.82 11.40
N ASN A 442 25.42 -20.95 11.58
CA ASN A 442 25.89 -22.26 11.13
C ASN A 442 26.05 -22.32 9.61
N ASN A 443 25.19 -21.64 8.85
CA ASN A 443 25.31 -21.54 7.40
C ASN A 443 26.48 -20.65 6.98
N LEU A 444 26.70 -19.50 7.62
CA LEU A 444 27.85 -18.64 7.34
C LEU A 444 29.18 -19.37 7.60
N VAL A 445 29.29 -20.12 8.71
CA VAL A 445 30.48 -20.94 9.01
C VAL A 445 30.76 -21.99 7.92
N LYS A 446 29.71 -22.67 7.41
CA LYS A 446 29.85 -23.59 6.25
C LYS A 446 30.38 -22.89 4.98
N HIS A 447 30.15 -21.59 4.84
CA HIS A 447 30.63 -20.76 3.74
C HIS A 447 31.93 -20.00 4.08
N GLY A 448 32.71 -20.50 5.04
CA GLY A 448 34.07 -20.01 5.32
C GLY A 448 34.17 -18.80 6.26
N TRP A 449 33.06 -18.38 6.89
CA TRP A 449 33.13 -17.38 7.96
C TRP A 449 33.71 -17.99 9.24
N LYS A 450 34.50 -17.20 9.98
CA LYS A 450 35.03 -17.59 11.28
C LYS A 450 34.03 -17.19 12.36
N TYR A 451 33.57 -18.15 13.17
CA TYR A 451 32.78 -17.84 14.36
C TYR A 451 33.72 -17.37 15.47
N GLU A 452 33.45 -16.19 16.04
CA GLU A 452 34.30 -15.54 17.05
C GLU A 452 33.73 -15.61 18.47
N GLY A 453 32.58 -16.27 18.65
CA GLY A 453 31.95 -16.46 19.95
C GLY A 453 30.73 -15.57 20.20
N LEU A 454 30.39 -15.45 21.48
CA LEU A 454 29.36 -14.55 21.99
C LEU A 454 29.84 -13.09 21.87
N ALA A 455 29.06 -12.25 21.21
CA ALA A 455 29.32 -10.81 21.11
C ALA A 455 28.76 -10.07 22.34
N TRP A 456 27.46 -10.28 22.62
CA TRP A 456 26.69 -9.65 23.69
C TRP A 456 25.31 -10.32 23.84
N TYR A 457 24.47 -9.78 24.74
CA TYR A 457 23.09 -10.22 24.95
C TYR A 457 22.05 -9.19 24.48
N ALA A 458 20.91 -9.69 24.01
CA ALA A 458 19.75 -8.92 23.55
C ALA A 458 18.46 -9.34 24.29
N LYS A 459 17.41 -8.53 24.12
CA LYS A 459 16.04 -8.80 24.60
C LYS A 459 15.21 -9.59 23.60
#